data_AF-A0A9P4JMM0-F1
#
_entry.id   AF-A0A9P4JMM0-F1
#
_cell.length_a   1.000
_cell.length_b   1.000
_cell.length_c   1.000
_cell.angle_alpha   90.00
_cell.angle_beta   90.00
_cell.angle_gamma   90.00
#
_symmetry.space_group_name_H-M   'P 1'
#
loop_
_entity.id
_entity.type
_entity.pdbx_description
1 polymer ?
#
loop_
_entity_poly.entity_id
_entity_poly.type
_entity_poly.pdbx_seq_one_letter_code
_entity_poly.pdbx_strand_id
1 'polypeptide(L)'
;MDLSPGVLTAKSIFYSRDLTGNDNVEYIPLYDNSAHGSESGEGNEVHIAFTSSGKINKLNTLSWTADLQAFYSPDNLRSKSQGSTQMLPNGNVIMNWGPEGAVTEYNSNGEVLFHAYMGSGCLELGVQNYRGFQYNWAGLPNEEPAIVALENEETTTVYVSWDGDTETEIWRFYAIEGVYSERQYLGESVRESFETSFEILGVAGFGLRALAEALDEMKER
;
A
#
# COMPACT_ATOMS: atom_id res chain seq x y z
N MET A 1 12.95 4.65 -36.77
CA MET A 1 14.11 3.80 -37.11
C MET A 1 15.25 4.22 -36.22
N ASP A 2 15.36 3.55 -35.08
CA ASP A 2 16.58 3.19 -34.34
C ASP A 2 16.09 2.22 -33.24
N LEU A 3 16.12 0.92 -33.56
CA LEU A 3 15.92 -0.13 -32.58
C LEU A 3 17.30 -0.69 -32.26
N SER A 4 18.08 0.07 -31.50
CA SER A 4 19.21 -0.50 -30.80
C SER A 4 18.69 -1.67 -29.94
N PRO A 5 19.41 -2.81 -29.85
CA PRO A 5 19.00 -3.91 -29.01
C PRO A 5 19.22 -3.50 -27.55
N GLY A 6 18.32 -2.70 -27.00
CA GLY A 6 18.18 -2.53 -25.58
C GLY A 6 17.78 -3.89 -25.01
N VAL A 7 18.70 -4.54 -24.29
CA VAL A 7 18.36 -5.72 -23.51
C VAL A 7 17.38 -5.25 -22.44
N LEU A 8 16.09 -5.47 -22.68
CA LEU A 8 15.04 -5.12 -21.74
C LEU A 8 15.03 -6.19 -20.66
N THR A 9 15.28 -5.78 -19.42
CA THR A 9 15.38 -6.69 -18.29
C THR A 9 14.17 -6.52 -17.40
N ALA A 10 12.99 -6.70 -18.01
CA ALA A 10 11.74 -6.65 -17.27
C ALA A 10 11.50 -7.96 -16.53
N LYS A 11 11.38 -7.88 -15.20
CA LYS A 11 11.01 -9.02 -14.35
C LYS A 11 9.53 -9.06 -14.01
N SER A 12 8.77 -8.01 -14.34
CA SER A 12 7.32 -7.99 -14.22
C SER A 12 6.67 -7.34 -15.45
N ILE A 13 5.68 -8.05 -15.98
CA ILE A 13 4.84 -7.64 -17.11
C ILE A 13 3.40 -7.75 -16.62
N PHE A 14 2.65 -6.67 -16.69
CA PHE A 14 1.22 -6.69 -16.47
C PHE A 14 0.53 -6.31 -17.78
N TYR A 15 -0.65 -6.88 -18.03
CA TYR A 15 -1.44 -6.52 -19.21
C TYR A 15 -2.62 -5.68 -18.73
N SER A 16 -2.81 -4.52 -19.36
CA SER A 16 -3.96 -3.65 -19.13
C SER A 16 -4.56 -3.26 -20.47
N ARG A 17 -5.84 -3.59 -20.67
CA ARG A 17 -6.59 -3.13 -21.84
C ARG A 17 -6.99 -1.67 -21.63
N ASP A 18 -7.03 -0.92 -22.73
CA ASP A 18 -7.52 0.46 -22.71
C ASP A 18 -8.93 0.53 -22.10
N LEU A 19 -9.05 1.25 -20.99
CA LEU A 19 -10.32 1.44 -20.27
C LEU A 19 -11.23 2.46 -20.97
N THR A 20 -10.74 3.15 -22.02
CA THR A 20 -11.52 4.07 -22.84
C THR A 20 -12.29 3.38 -23.99
N GLY A 21 -12.11 2.07 -24.17
CA GLY A 21 -12.90 1.27 -25.13
C GLY A 21 -12.41 1.27 -26.57
N ASN A 22 -11.17 1.72 -26.83
CA ASN A 22 -10.55 1.58 -28.15
C ASN A 22 -9.89 0.20 -28.30
N ASP A 23 -10.56 -0.71 -28.99
CA ASP A 23 -10.08 -2.09 -29.22
C ASP A 23 -8.77 -2.18 -30.02
N ASN A 24 -8.30 -1.07 -30.62
CA ASN A 24 -7.03 -1.04 -31.37
C ASN A 24 -5.85 -0.55 -30.52
N VAL A 25 -6.07 -0.14 -29.27
CA VAL A 25 -5.02 0.36 -28.38
C VAL A 25 -4.84 -0.58 -27.19
N GLU A 26 -3.60 -0.99 -26.97
CA GLU A 26 -3.21 -1.81 -25.81
C GLU A 26 -2.13 -1.11 -25.01
N TYR A 27 -2.19 -1.24 -23.68
CA TYR A 27 -1.17 -0.72 -22.77
C TYR A 27 -0.44 -1.89 -22.10
N ILE A 28 0.88 -1.93 -22.27
CA ILE A 28 1.75 -2.93 -21.66
C ILE A 28 2.67 -2.24 -20.66
N PRO A 29 2.28 -2.19 -19.38
CA PRO A 29 3.16 -1.79 -18.29
C PRO A 29 4.26 -2.82 -18.03
N LEU A 30 5.48 -2.31 -17.89
CA LEU A 30 6.69 -3.06 -17.59
C LEU A 30 7.43 -2.36 -16.44
N TYR A 31 8.06 -3.15 -15.58
CA TYR A 31 9.08 -2.64 -14.67
C TYR A 31 10.45 -3.05 -15.19
N ASP A 32 11.26 -2.08 -15.57
CA ASP A 32 12.62 -2.27 -16.04
C ASP A 32 13.60 -2.09 -14.87
N ASN A 33 14.09 -3.22 -14.35
CA ASN A 33 15.07 -3.25 -13.28
C ASN A 33 16.38 -2.58 -13.70
N SER A 34 16.77 -2.72 -14.98
CA SER A 34 18.03 -2.20 -15.53
C SER A 34 19.29 -2.64 -14.76
N ALA A 35 19.17 -3.68 -13.93
CA ALA A 35 20.22 -4.21 -13.06
C ALA A 35 20.03 -5.71 -12.83
N HIS A 36 21.14 -6.45 -12.75
CA HIS A 36 21.20 -7.86 -12.40
C HIS A 36 22.38 -8.15 -11.47
N GLY A 37 22.16 -8.96 -10.46
CA GLY A 37 23.19 -9.38 -9.50
C GLY A 37 22.59 -10.21 -8.38
N SER A 38 23.42 -10.63 -7.42
CA SER A 38 22.95 -11.28 -6.20
C SER A 38 22.23 -10.28 -5.30
N GLU A 39 21.16 -10.71 -4.64
CA GLU A 39 20.50 -9.89 -3.61
C GLU A 39 21.38 -9.64 -2.39
N SER A 40 22.28 -10.57 -2.05
CA SER A 40 23.18 -10.48 -0.90
C SER A 40 24.27 -9.40 -1.02
N GLY A 41 24.43 -8.78 -2.19
CA GLY A 41 25.54 -7.87 -2.48
C GLY A 41 26.88 -8.57 -2.74
N GLU A 42 26.90 -9.91 -2.69
CA GLU A 42 28.07 -10.70 -3.06
C GLU A 42 28.10 -10.97 -4.57
N GLY A 43 29.28 -10.83 -5.18
CA GLY A 43 29.50 -11.12 -6.60
C GLY A 43 29.39 -9.88 -7.50
N ASN A 44 29.28 -10.12 -8.82
CA ASN A 44 29.26 -9.05 -9.81
C ASN A 44 27.83 -8.57 -10.07
N GLU A 45 27.63 -7.26 -10.07
CA GLU A 45 26.40 -6.64 -10.57
C GLU A 45 26.63 -6.05 -11.96
N VAL A 46 25.64 -6.22 -12.85
CA VAL A 46 25.62 -5.61 -14.18
C VAL A 46 24.47 -4.62 -14.23
N HIS A 47 24.77 -3.39 -14.62
CA HIS A 47 23.79 -2.31 -14.75
C HIS A 47 23.73 -1.84 -16.20
N ILE A 48 22.52 -1.76 -16.74
CA ILE A 48 22.23 -1.32 -18.11
C ILE A 48 21.86 0.18 -18.11
N ALA A 49 21.34 0.69 -16.98
CA ALA A 49 21.03 2.10 -16.77
C ALA A 49 21.39 2.55 -15.33
N PHE A 50 21.38 3.86 -15.11
CA PHE A 50 21.68 4.46 -13.80
C PHE A 50 20.60 4.12 -12.75
N THR A 51 19.33 4.06 -13.15
CA THR A 51 18.18 3.79 -12.28
C THR A 51 17.30 2.70 -12.88
N SER A 52 16.40 2.14 -12.08
CA SER A 52 15.25 1.39 -12.61
C SER A 52 14.21 2.35 -13.19
N SER A 53 13.27 1.85 -13.97
CA SER A 53 12.17 2.64 -14.51
C SER A 53 10.90 1.84 -14.73
N GLY A 54 9.76 2.51 -14.62
CA GLY A 54 8.46 2.01 -15.05
C GLY A 54 8.25 2.42 -16.49
N LYS A 55 7.75 1.51 -17.32
CA LYS A 55 7.55 1.76 -18.76
C LYS A 55 6.15 1.37 -19.14
N ILE A 56 5.43 2.30 -19.76
CA ILE A 56 4.12 2.05 -20.37
C ILE A 56 4.31 2.06 -21.87
N ASN A 57 4.12 0.90 -22.51
CA ASN A 57 4.09 0.81 -23.96
C ASN A 57 2.65 0.89 -24.43
N LYS A 58 2.32 1.95 -25.17
CA LYS A 58 1.02 2.11 -25.84
C LYS A 58 1.14 1.60 -27.26
N LEU A 59 0.52 0.47 -27.55
CA LEU A 59 0.53 -0.15 -28.87
C LEU A 59 -0.75 0.19 -29.62
N ASN A 60 -0.62 0.67 -30.86
CA ASN A 60 -1.74 0.83 -31.78
C ASN A 60 -1.67 -0.26 -32.85
N THR A 61 -2.59 -1.21 -32.81
CA THR A 61 -2.60 -2.38 -33.70
C THR A 61 -3.17 -2.10 -35.09
N LEU A 62 -3.82 -0.93 -35.28
CA LEU A 62 -4.27 -0.48 -36.60
C LEU A 62 -3.12 0.16 -37.39
N SER A 63 -2.37 1.06 -36.76
CA SER A 63 -1.22 1.74 -37.38
C SER A 63 0.10 0.98 -37.23
N TRP A 64 0.14 -0.07 -36.40
CA TRP A 64 1.36 -0.80 -36.02
C TRP A 64 2.44 0.12 -35.45
N THR A 65 2.04 1.06 -34.60
CA THR A 65 2.95 1.99 -33.92
C THR A 65 2.96 1.74 -32.42
N ALA A 66 4.07 2.08 -31.78
CA ALA A 66 4.24 1.99 -30.34
C ALA A 66 4.77 3.32 -29.80
N ASP A 67 4.11 3.85 -28.77
CA ASP A 67 4.60 4.97 -27.97
C ASP A 67 5.08 4.46 -26.62
N LEU A 68 6.18 5.01 -26.11
CA LEU A 68 6.74 4.66 -24.81
C LEU A 68 6.71 5.87 -23.88
N GLN A 69 6.15 5.69 -22.70
CA GLN A 69 6.29 6.62 -21.58
C GLN A 69 7.07 5.94 -20.46
N ALA A 70 8.09 6.62 -19.94
CA ALA A 70 8.93 6.14 -18.86
C ALA A 70 8.69 6.96 -17.58
N PHE A 71 8.74 6.29 -16.44
CA PHE A 71 8.56 6.83 -15.10
C PHE A 71 9.81 6.47 -14.29
N TYR A 72 10.42 7.47 -13.67
CA TYR A 72 11.68 7.36 -12.94
C TYR A 72 11.47 7.77 -11.50
N SER A 73 12.11 7.04 -10.58
CA SER A 73 12.04 7.38 -9.17
C SER A 73 12.52 8.81 -8.91
N PRO A 74 11.85 9.59 -8.04
CA PRO A 74 12.34 10.90 -7.62
C PRO A 74 13.73 10.84 -6.98
N ASP A 75 14.09 9.69 -6.41
CA ASP A 75 15.33 9.51 -5.63
C ASP A 75 16.38 8.67 -6.36
N ASN A 76 16.24 8.49 -7.67
CA ASN A 76 17.18 7.71 -8.52
C ASN A 76 17.33 6.24 -8.09
N LEU A 77 16.26 5.64 -7.56
CA LEU A 77 16.24 4.27 -7.05
C LEU A 77 16.56 3.21 -8.13
N ARG A 78 17.26 2.14 -7.71
CA ARG A 78 17.68 1.06 -8.61
C ARG A 78 17.47 -0.33 -8.00
N SER A 79 16.41 -0.97 -8.44
CA SER A 79 16.04 -2.32 -8.03
C SER A 79 16.68 -3.39 -8.92
N LYS A 80 17.59 -4.20 -8.38
CA LYS A 80 18.19 -5.38 -9.07
C LYS A 80 17.24 -6.57 -9.24
N SER A 81 16.15 -6.62 -8.47
CA SER A 81 15.07 -7.58 -8.61
C SER A 81 13.74 -6.96 -8.19
N GLN A 82 12.66 -7.75 -8.30
CA GLN A 82 11.34 -7.36 -7.82
C GLN A 82 10.84 -6.06 -8.48
N GLY A 83 9.78 -5.47 -7.94
CA GLY A 83 9.20 -4.25 -8.47
C GLY A 83 8.05 -4.50 -9.45
N SER A 84 7.22 -3.48 -9.58
CA SER A 84 6.01 -3.51 -10.38
C SER A 84 5.69 -2.11 -10.92
N THR A 85 5.04 -2.09 -12.08
CA THR A 85 4.42 -0.90 -12.66
C THR A 85 2.96 -1.25 -12.89
N GLN A 86 2.05 -0.49 -12.30
CA GLN A 86 0.61 -0.66 -12.44
C GLN A 86 0.00 0.62 -12.98
N MET A 87 -0.77 0.52 -14.06
CA MET A 87 -1.63 1.61 -14.52
C MET A 87 -2.96 1.56 -13.78
N LEU A 88 -3.43 2.71 -13.29
CA LEU A 88 -4.71 2.85 -12.60
C LEU A 88 -5.82 3.31 -13.56
N PRO A 89 -7.11 3.07 -13.23
CA PRO A 89 -8.23 3.46 -14.09
C PRO A 89 -8.34 4.96 -14.41
N ASN A 90 -7.84 5.82 -13.53
CA ASN A 90 -7.79 7.26 -13.72
C ASN A 90 -6.59 7.73 -14.59
N GLY A 91 -5.76 6.82 -15.08
CA GLY A 91 -4.56 7.12 -15.88
C GLY A 91 -3.30 7.36 -15.05
N ASN A 92 -3.38 7.33 -13.71
CA ASN A 92 -2.21 7.38 -12.84
C ASN A 92 -1.40 6.08 -12.95
N VAL A 93 -0.16 6.12 -12.47
CA VAL A 93 0.74 4.98 -12.46
C VAL A 93 1.30 4.78 -11.06
N ILE A 94 1.16 3.56 -10.53
CA ILE A 94 1.80 3.12 -9.31
C ILE A 94 3.06 2.34 -9.65
N MET A 95 4.15 2.75 -9.04
CA MET A 95 5.47 2.16 -9.16
C MET A 95 5.93 1.60 -7.84
N ASN A 96 6.51 0.40 -7.90
CA ASN A 96 7.09 -0.29 -6.75
C ASN A 96 8.59 -0.54 -6.95
N TRP A 97 9.40 -0.02 -6.04
CA TRP A 97 10.86 -0.09 -6.08
C TRP A 97 11.36 -1.17 -5.11
N GLY A 98 11.28 -2.44 -5.52
CA GLY A 98 11.22 -3.54 -4.56
C GLY A 98 12.33 -3.62 -3.50
N PRO A 99 13.60 -3.83 -3.86
CA PRO A 99 14.71 -3.87 -2.91
C PRO A 99 15.03 -2.53 -2.25
N GLU A 100 14.50 -1.43 -2.81
CA GLU A 100 14.63 -0.08 -2.28
C GLU A 100 13.50 0.24 -1.29
N GLY A 101 12.56 -0.70 -1.11
CA GLY A 101 11.49 -0.59 -0.13
C GLY A 101 10.60 0.63 -0.33
N ALA A 102 10.38 1.07 -1.57
CA ALA A 102 9.64 2.30 -1.84
C ALA A 102 8.50 2.11 -2.83
N VAL A 103 7.50 3.00 -2.75
CA VAL A 103 6.37 3.09 -3.68
C VAL A 103 6.21 4.53 -4.16
N THR A 104 5.73 4.73 -5.38
CA THR A 104 5.47 6.06 -5.93
C THR A 104 4.24 6.06 -6.79
N GLU A 105 3.36 7.04 -6.59
CA GLU A 105 2.26 7.34 -7.50
C GLU A 105 2.63 8.53 -8.39
N TYR A 106 2.41 8.36 -9.69
CA TYR A 106 2.52 9.42 -10.67
C TYR A 106 1.16 9.70 -11.28
N ASN A 107 0.91 10.95 -11.63
CA ASN A 107 -0.18 11.26 -12.55
C ASN A 107 0.15 10.80 -13.98
N SER A 108 -0.83 10.87 -14.89
CA SER A 108 -0.66 10.45 -16.29
C SER A 108 0.43 11.22 -17.05
N ASN A 109 0.83 12.40 -16.57
CA ASN A 109 1.90 13.21 -17.17
C ASN A 109 3.30 12.88 -16.63
N GLY A 110 3.38 12.01 -15.61
CA GLY A 110 4.64 11.63 -14.97
C GLY A 110 5.05 12.51 -13.79
N GLU A 111 4.16 13.36 -13.27
CA GLU A 111 4.44 14.13 -12.04
C GLU A 111 4.17 13.26 -10.81
N VAL A 112 5.05 13.33 -9.81
CA VAL A 112 4.91 12.59 -8.55
C VAL A 112 3.76 13.17 -7.74
N LEU A 113 2.79 12.33 -7.40
CA LEU A 113 1.68 12.65 -6.50
C LEU A 113 1.96 12.15 -5.07
N PHE A 114 2.62 11.01 -4.95
CA PHE A 114 2.94 10.36 -3.68
C PHE A 114 4.25 9.59 -3.80
N HIS A 115 5.10 9.64 -2.78
CA HIS A 115 6.31 8.85 -2.67
C HIS A 115 6.53 8.46 -1.21
N ALA A 116 6.75 7.18 -0.93
CA ALA A 116 6.97 6.70 0.43
C ALA A 116 7.92 5.50 0.47
N TYR A 117 8.65 5.41 1.58
CA TYR A 117 9.46 4.26 1.95
C TYR A 117 8.69 3.41 2.98
N MET A 118 8.85 2.08 2.90
CA MET A 118 8.21 1.07 3.75
C MET A 118 8.88 0.94 5.12
N GLY A 119 10.00 1.63 5.33
CA GLY A 119 10.76 1.65 6.58
C GLY A 119 11.32 3.04 6.85
N SER A 120 11.72 3.28 8.09
CA SER A 120 12.40 4.51 8.49
C SER A 120 13.38 4.23 9.62
N GLY A 121 14.44 5.05 9.72
CA GLY A 121 15.41 4.95 10.81
C GLY A 121 16.11 3.59 10.84
N CYS A 122 16.18 2.95 12.02
CA CYS A 122 16.83 1.64 12.15
C CYS A 122 16.08 0.50 11.44
N LEU A 123 14.78 0.68 11.15
CA LEU A 123 13.97 -0.29 10.44
C LEU A 123 14.13 -0.20 8.92
N GLU A 124 14.75 0.85 8.39
CA GLU A 124 14.95 1.00 6.93
C GLU A 124 15.95 -0.03 6.37
N LEU A 125 16.92 -0.44 7.18
CA LEU A 125 17.99 -1.35 6.76
C LEU A 125 17.43 -2.72 6.37
N GLY A 126 17.46 -3.01 5.07
CA GLY A 126 17.05 -4.30 4.51
C GLY A 126 15.54 -4.44 4.32
N VAL A 127 14.75 -3.38 4.51
CA VAL A 127 13.35 -3.39 4.13
C VAL A 127 13.23 -3.43 2.62
N GLN A 128 12.51 -4.42 2.15
CA GLN A 128 12.18 -4.61 0.74
C GLN A 128 10.71 -4.92 0.63
N ASN A 129 10.16 -4.73 -0.56
CA ASN A 129 8.82 -5.16 -0.85
C ASN A 129 8.70 -5.75 -2.26
N TYR A 130 8.11 -6.94 -2.35
CA TYR A 130 8.14 -7.72 -3.57
C TYR A 130 7.40 -7.05 -4.73
N ARG A 131 6.17 -6.60 -4.47
CA ARG A 131 5.29 -5.87 -5.40
C ARG A 131 4.42 -4.90 -4.60
N GLY A 132 3.97 -3.86 -5.28
CA GLY A 132 3.02 -2.88 -4.76
C GLY A 132 1.91 -2.67 -5.77
N PHE A 133 0.67 -2.62 -5.28
CA PHE A 133 -0.51 -2.36 -6.09
C PHE A 133 -1.52 -1.53 -5.32
N GLN A 134 -2.31 -0.75 -6.05
CA GLN A 134 -3.43 0.01 -5.54
C GLN A 134 -4.70 -0.45 -6.25
N TYR A 135 -5.71 -0.75 -5.45
CA TYR A 135 -7.04 -1.11 -5.89
C TYR A 135 -8.05 -0.47 -4.95
N ASN A 136 -9.28 -0.30 -5.43
CA ASN A 136 -10.40 -0.11 -4.51
C ASN A 136 -10.76 -1.48 -3.93
N TRP A 137 -10.75 -1.62 -2.62
CA TRP A 137 -11.05 -2.87 -1.94
C TRP A 137 -11.80 -2.59 -0.64
N ALA A 138 -12.73 -3.48 -0.31
CA ALA A 138 -13.42 -3.50 0.97
C ALA A 138 -12.86 -4.67 1.80
N GLY A 139 -12.35 -4.35 2.97
CA GLY A 139 -11.73 -5.24 3.91
C GLY A 139 -12.70 -5.65 5.00
N LEU A 140 -12.98 -6.95 5.09
CA LEU A 140 -13.86 -7.57 6.09
C LEU A 140 -13.09 -8.72 6.78
N PRO A 141 -12.19 -8.41 7.72
CA PRO A 141 -11.41 -9.42 8.42
C PRO A 141 -12.29 -10.35 9.26
N ASN A 142 -11.86 -11.60 9.40
CA ASN A 142 -12.55 -12.61 10.23
C ASN A 142 -12.00 -12.67 11.66
N GLU A 143 -10.87 -12.03 11.93
CA GLU A 143 -10.31 -11.95 13.27
C GLU A 143 -11.05 -10.91 14.11
N GLU A 144 -10.95 -11.04 15.43
CA GLU A 144 -11.47 -10.02 16.34
C GLU A 144 -10.53 -8.79 16.35
N PRO A 145 -11.06 -7.57 16.54
CA PRO A 145 -10.23 -6.39 16.72
C PRO A 145 -9.22 -6.55 17.87
N ALA A 146 -8.01 -6.05 17.68
CA ALA A 146 -7.02 -5.95 18.74
C ALA A 146 -7.39 -4.77 19.66
N ILE A 147 -7.41 -5.02 20.97
CA ILE A 147 -7.70 -4.01 21.98
C ILE A 147 -6.65 -4.04 23.10
N VAL A 148 -6.21 -2.86 23.52
CA VAL A 148 -5.34 -2.69 24.69
C VAL A 148 -5.82 -1.51 25.52
N ALA A 149 -5.87 -1.68 26.83
CA ALA A 149 -6.16 -0.61 27.78
C ALA A 149 -4.87 -0.28 28.54
N LEU A 150 -4.49 1.00 28.53
CA LEU A 150 -3.32 1.52 29.21
C LEU A 150 -3.74 2.53 30.25
N GLU A 151 -3.31 2.32 31.49
CA GLU A 151 -3.64 3.17 32.62
C GLU A 151 -2.50 4.15 32.92
N ASN A 152 -2.86 5.38 33.28
CA ASN A 152 -2.00 6.30 34.01
C ASN A 152 -2.64 6.66 35.37
N GLU A 153 -2.07 7.61 36.13
CA GLU A 153 -2.54 7.93 37.48
C GLU A 153 -4.00 8.44 37.54
N GLU A 154 -4.53 8.98 36.44
CA GLU A 154 -5.83 9.67 36.41
C GLU A 154 -6.83 9.08 35.41
N THR A 155 -6.35 8.35 34.39
CA THR A 155 -7.16 7.93 33.23
C THR A 155 -6.76 6.55 32.72
N THR A 156 -7.68 5.92 32.00
CA THR A 156 -7.45 4.70 31.24
C THR A 156 -7.70 5.01 29.76
N THR A 157 -6.69 4.86 28.91
CA THR A 157 -6.83 4.99 27.46
C THR A 157 -6.97 3.61 26.82
N VAL A 158 -8.08 3.39 26.12
CA VAL A 158 -8.32 2.18 25.33
C VAL A 158 -7.91 2.46 23.89
N TYR A 159 -7.06 1.61 23.34
CA TYR A 159 -6.68 1.61 21.93
C TYR A 159 -7.30 0.40 21.26
N VAL A 160 -7.85 0.61 20.06
CA VAL A 160 -8.40 -0.44 19.22
C VAL A 160 -7.86 -0.31 17.79
N SER A 161 -7.51 -1.44 17.20
CA SER A 161 -7.13 -1.56 15.80
C SER A 161 -7.66 -2.87 15.22
N TRP A 162 -7.93 -2.89 13.91
CA TRP A 162 -8.43 -4.08 13.24
C TRP A 162 -7.75 -4.24 11.89
N ASP A 163 -6.81 -5.18 11.81
CA ASP A 163 -6.00 -5.34 10.61
C ASP A 163 -6.83 -5.84 9.44
N GLY A 164 -6.66 -5.20 8.29
CA GLY A 164 -7.42 -5.47 7.09
C GLY A 164 -8.88 -5.00 7.09
N ASP A 165 -9.41 -4.36 8.14
CA ASP A 165 -10.74 -3.75 8.10
C ASP A 165 -10.71 -2.39 7.40
N THR A 166 -11.66 -2.12 6.51
CA THR A 166 -11.81 -0.81 5.85
C THR A 166 -13.18 -0.18 6.02
N GLU A 167 -14.13 -0.86 6.66
CA GLU A 167 -15.54 -0.42 6.70
C GLU A 167 -15.91 0.24 8.03
N THR A 168 -15.17 -0.02 9.12
CA THR A 168 -15.48 0.58 10.42
C THR A 168 -15.31 2.10 10.38
N GLU A 169 -16.37 2.82 10.69
CA GLU A 169 -16.39 4.29 10.76
C GLU A 169 -16.38 4.78 12.22
N ILE A 170 -17.04 4.03 13.11
CA ILE A 170 -17.17 4.37 14.53
C ILE A 170 -16.84 3.15 15.39
N TRP A 171 -16.07 3.38 16.44
CA TRP A 171 -15.84 2.42 17.51
C TRP A 171 -16.70 2.78 18.73
N ARG A 172 -17.51 1.83 19.21
CA ARG A 172 -18.19 1.93 20.52
C ARG A 172 -17.42 1.18 21.59
N PHE A 173 -17.24 1.82 22.74
CA PHE A 173 -16.49 1.28 23.86
C PHE A 173 -17.42 0.91 25.01
N TYR A 174 -17.14 -0.24 25.62
CA TYR A 174 -17.88 -0.75 26.76
C TYR A 174 -16.93 -1.26 27.85
N ALA A 175 -17.39 -1.20 29.09
CA ALA A 175 -16.78 -1.88 30.23
C ALA A 175 -17.61 -3.11 30.62
N ILE A 176 -16.92 -4.18 31.01
CA ILE A 176 -17.54 -5.40 31.53
C ILE A 176 -16.81 -5.83 32.81
N GLU A 177 -17.56 -6.08 33.88
CA GLU A 177 -17.01 -6.51 35.18
C GLU A 177 -17.25 -8.02 35.37
N GLY A 178 -16.33 -8.86 34.90
CA GLY A 178 -16.48 -10.33 34.90
C GLY A 178 -17.22 -10.92 33.70
N VAL A 179 -17.33 -12.25 33.62
CA VAL A 179 -17.77 -12.95 32.37
C VAL A 179 -19.28 -12.89 32.11
N TYR A 180 -20.09 -12.59 33.13
CA TYR A 180 -21.56 -12.65 33.07
C TYR A 180 -22.26 -11.31 33.33
N SER A 181 -21.52 -10.20 33.42
CA SER A 181 -22.09 -8.89 33.65
C SER A 181 -22.59 -8.23 32.37
N GLU A 182 -23.53 -7.30 32.52
CA GLU A 182 -24.00 -6.46 31.43
C GLU A 182 -22.88 -5.52 30.95
N ARG A 183 -22.89 -5.21 29.65
CA ARG A 183 -21.97 -4.25 29.06
C ARG A 183 -22.37 -2.84 29.46
N GLN A 184 -21.49 -2.12 30.15
CA GLN A 184 -21.67 -0.71 30.42
C GLN A 184 -21.12 0.12 29.26
N TYR A 185 -21.97 0.92 28.62
CA TYR A 185 -21.53 1.83 27.56
C TYR A 185 -20.64 2.95 28.13
N LEU A 186 -19.51 3.21 27.46
CA LEU A 186 -18.54 4.23 27.86
C LEU A 186 -18.54 5.43 26.90
N GLY A 187 -18.72 5.18 25.61
CA GLY A 187 -18.70 6.22 24.59
C GLY A 187 -18.31 5.67 23.22
N GLU A 188 -18.06 6.58 22.29
CA GLU A 188 -17.68 6.27 20.92
C GLU A 188 -16.57 7.21 20.42
N SER A 189 -15.76 6.71 19.49
CA SER A 189 -14.77 7.49 18.74
C SER A 189 -14.91 7.21 17.25
N VAL A 190 -14.77 8.25 16.44
CA VAL A 190 -14.66 8.13 14.98
C VAL A 190 -13.29 7.53 14.64
N ARG A 191 -13.26 6.59 13.70
CA ARG A 191 -12.02 6.03 13.18
C ARG A 191 -11.43 6.99 12.14
N GLU A 192 -10.28 7.56 12.44
CA GLU A 192 -9.55 8.44 11.50
C GLU A 192 -8.30 7.77 10.89
N SER A 193 -7.82 6.68 11.50
CA SER A 193 -6.59 5.98 11.10
C SER A 193 -6.67 4.48 11.36
N PHE A 194 -5.52 3.77 11.26
CA PHE A 194 -5.42 2.35 11.61
C PHE A 194 -5.79 2.08 13.08
N GLU A 195 -5.29 2.90 14.00
CA GLU A 195 -5.57 2.79 15.44
C GLU A 195 -6.47 3.94 15.91
N THR A 196 -7.45 3.62 16.75
CA THR A 196 -8.34 4.58 17.39
C THR A 196 -8.17 4.50 18.89
N SER A 197 -8.19 5.65 19.57
CA SER A 197 -8.13 5.71 21.03
C SER A 197 -9.41 6.31 21.63
N PHE A 198 -9.69 5.90 22.87
CA PHE A 198 -10.78 6.42 23.68
C PHE A 198 -10.34 6.54 25.14
N GLU A 199 -10.50 7.72 25.73
CA GLU A 199 -10.07 8.01 27.10
C GLU A 199 -11.23 7.90 28.08
N ILE A 200 -10.97 7.19 29.18
CA ILE A 200 -11.91 7.02 30.30
C ILE A 200 -11.30 7.70 31.52
N LEU A 201 -12.08 8.55 32.17
CA LEU A 201 -11.67 9.16 33.45
C LEU A 201 -11.64 8.11 34.57
N GLY A 202 -10.53 8.05 35.29
CA GLY A 202 -10.27 7.09 36.35
C GLY A 202 -9.42 5.89 35.91
N VAL A 203 -8.86 5.22 36.91
CA VAL A 203 -8.11 3.97 36.76
C VAL A 203 -9.09 2.80 36.80
N ALA A 204 -9.06 1.94 35.79
CA ALA A 204 -9.91 0.77 35.75
C ALA A 204 -9.59 -0.17 36.92
N GLY A 205 -10.61 -0.54 37.70
CA GLY A 205 -10.43 -1.45 38.83
C GLY A 205 -10.07 -2.87 38.38
N PHE A 206 -9.42 -3.64 39.26
CA PHE A 206 -9.14 -5.06 39.02
C PHE A 206 -10.41 -5.83 38.60
N GLY A 207 -10.41 -6.38 37.38
CA GLY A 207 -11.52 -7.20 36.85
C GLY A 207 -12.39 -6.50 35.80
N LEU A 208 -12.18 -5.20 35.56
CA LEU A 208 -12.78 -4.49 34.43
C LEU A 208 -12.11 -4.92 33.12
N ARG A 209 -12.91 -5.23 32.10
CA ARG A 209 -12.45 -5.48 30.74
C ARG A 209 -13.05 -4.44 29.80
N ALA A 210 -12.22 -3.90 28.93
CA ALA A 210 -12.68 -3.09 27.81
C ALA A 210 -13.19 -4.00 26.68
N LEU A 211 -14.26 -3.57 26.02
CA LEU A 211 -14.76 -4.15 24.78
C LEU A 211 -14.93 -3.02 23.77
N ALA A 212 -14.58 -3.29 22.52
CA ALA A 212 -14.84 -2.42 21.39
C ALA A 212 -15.79 -3.10 20.40
N GLU A 213 -16.72 -2.34 19.85
CA GLU A 213 -17.65 -2.76 18.79
C GLU A 213 -17.44 -1.83 17.59
N ALA A 214 -17.14 -2.43 16.45
CA ALA A 214 -17.05 -1.73 15.17
C ALA A 214 -18.45 -1.46 14.60
N LEU A 215 -18.67 -0.24 14.11
CA LEU A 215 -19.86 0.13 13.37
C LEU A 215 -19.48 0.65 11.99
N ASP A 216 -20.05 0.02 10.99
CA ASP A 216 -19.96 0.45 9.60
C ASP A 216 -21.04 1.51 9.34
N GLU A 217 -20.81 2.41 8.37
CA GLU A 217 -21.91 3.16 7.79
C GLU A 217 -22.96 2.17 7.26
N MET A 218 -24.22 2.30 7.69
CA MET A 218 -25.35 1.59 7.09
C MET A 218 -25.56 2.09 5.65
N LYS A 219 -24.68 1.69 4.73
CA LYS A 219 -24.95 1.80 3.29
C LYS A 219 -25.97 0.72 2.99
N GLU A 220 -27.19 1.13 2.65
CA GLU A 220 -28.21 0.24 2.10
C GLU A 220 -27.55 -0.65 1.03
N ARG A 221 -27.40 -1.94 1.33
CA ARG A 221 -26.89 -2.96 0.40
C ARG A 221 -28.00 -3.45 -0.51
#